data_AF-A0A0D5NLG0-F1
#
_entry.id   AF-A0A0D5NLG0-F1
#
_cell.length_a   1.000
_cell.length_b   1.000
_cell.length_c   1.000
_cell.angle_alpha   90.00
_cell.angle_beta   90.00
_cell.angle_gamma   90.00
#
_symmetry.space_group_name_H-M   'P 1'
#
loop_
_entity.id
_entity.type
_entity.pdbx_description
1 polymer ?
#
loop_
_entity_poly.entity_id
_entity_poly.type
_entity_poly.pdbx_seq_one_letter_code
_entity_poly.pdbx_strand_id
1 'polypeptide(L)'
;MKRTVGLIVAVTTFFLLVTKSLYVERIELYVIIVSLSLIAIVFNLTSKQWKKSGEIVASSAIVGSVFFWVFALTDLIADHFMYFLPSGNEDGRPLPLVLKIQEFSDDLFIASITALIPAVLISFLSTTLFAKVITKRT
;
A
#
# COMPACT_ATOMS: atom_id res chain seq x y z
N MET A 1 -17.32 -4.64 0.94
CA MET A 1 -15.92 -5.09 0.82
C MET A 1 -15.38 -4.95 -0.60
N LYS A 2 -15.70 -5.86 -1.54
CA LYS A 2 -15.06 -5.90 -2.89
C LYS A 2 -15.12 -4.57 -3.65
N ARG A 3 -16.29 -3.93 -3.70
CA ARG A 3 -16.48 -2.62 -4.37
C ARG A 3 -15.66 -1.50 -3.72
N THR A 4 -15.64 -1.44 -2.38
CA THR A 4 -14.90 -0.42 -1.62
C THR A 4 -13.39 -0.59 -1.77
N VAL A 5 -12.88 -1.83 -1.65
CA VAL A 5 -11.46 -2.13 -1.86
C VAL A 5 -11.06 -1.85 -3.30
N GLY A 6 -11.89 -2.24 -4.28
CA GLY A 6 -11.65 -1.94 -5.69
C GLY A 6 -11.59 -0.44 -5.97
N LEU A 7 -12.47 0.35 -5.35
CA LEU A 7 -12.42 1.82 -5.46
C LEU A 7 -11.14 2.39 -4.84
N ILE A 8 -10.75 1.94 -3.65
CA ILE A 8 -9.50 2.38 -3.01
C ILE A 8 -8.33 2.06 -3.94
N VAL A 9 -8.20 0.82 -4.40
CA VAL A 9 -7.14 0.39 -5.32
C VAL A 9 -7.10 1.26 -6.58
N ALA A 10 -8.26 1.51 -7.22
CA ALA A 10 -8.32 2.34 -8.42
C ALA A 10 -7.86 3.78 -8.16
N VAL A 11 -8.27 4.37 -7.02
CA VAL A 11 -7.86 5.73 -6.63
C VAL A 11 -6.38 5.77 -6.29
N THR A 12 -5.86 4.79 -5.54
CA THR A 12 -4.43 4.67 -5.21
C THR A 12 -3.60 4.59 -6.47
N THR A 13 -3.93 3.67 -7.38
CA THR A 13 -3.22 3.53 -8.66
C THR A 13 -3.30 4.82 -9.47
N PHE A 14 -4.44 5.50 -9.52
CA PHE A 14 -4.53 6.79 -10.21
C PHE A 14 -3.56 7.83 -9.63
N PHE A 15 -3.46 7.94 -8.30
CA PHE A 15 -2.52 8.88 -7.67
C PHE A 15 -1.06 8.52 -7.90
N LEU A 16 -0.73 7.23 -7.87
CA LEU A 16 0.61 6.72 -8.16
C LEU A 16 1.03 7.04 -9.60
N LEU A 17 0.11 6.91 -10.57
CA LEU A 17 0.39 7.25 -11.97
C LEU A 17 0.53 8.76 -12.27
N VAL A 18 0.16 9.63 -11.33
CA VAL A 18 0.26 11.10 -11.51
C VAL A 18 1.66 11.59 -11.15
N THR A 19 2.27 11.00 -10.13
CA THR A 19 3.69 11.19 -9.86
C THR A 19 4.47 10.41 -10.92
N LYS A 20 5.54 11.03 -11.42
CA LYS A 20 6.42 10.41 -12.41
C LYS A 20 7.80 10.49 -11.82
N SER A 21 8.27 9.40 -11.24
CA SER A 21 9.56 9.37 -10.58
C SER A 21 10.24 8.02 -10.80
N LEU A 22 11.53 8.03 -11.08
CA LEU A 22 12.33 6.80 -11.12
C LEU A 22 12.65 6.26 -9.71
N TYR A 23 12.18 6.95 -8.68
CA TYR A 23 12.41 6.69 -7.27
C TYR A 23 11.09 6.70 -6.51
N VAL A 24 10.99 5.89 -5.46
CA VAL A 24 9.84 5.96 -4.54
C VAL A 24 9.84 7.32 -3.84
N GLU A 25 8.94 8.19 -4.24
CA GLU A 25 8.77 9.49 -3.62
C GLU A 25 8.09 9.36 -2.25
N ARG A 26 8.40 10.30 -1.36
CA ARG A 26 7.77 10.35 -0.04
C ARG A 26 6.25 10.49 -0.14
N ILE A 27 5.76 11.16 -1.19
CA ILE A 27 4.32 11.35 -1.39
C ILE A 27 3.62 10.07 -1.81
N GLU A 28 4.23 9.25 -2.67
CA GLU A 28 3.76 7.92 -3.05
C GLU A 28 3.69 7.01 -1.82
N LEU A 29 4.71 7.06 -0.98
CA LEU A 29 4.72 6.32 0.28
C LEU A 29 3.55 6.72 1.20
N TYR A 30 3.24 8.02 1.32
CA TYR A 30 2.07 8.47 2.09
C TYR A 30 0.75 8.02 1.47
N VAL A 31 0.61 8.08 0.14
CA VAL A 31 -0.57 7.59 -0.58
C VAL A 31 -0.77 6.10 -0.34
N ILE A 32 0.31 5.30 -0.40
CA ILE A 32 0.28 3.87 -0.11
C ILE A 32 -0.14 3.64 1.34
N ILE A 33 0.49 4.29 2.33
CA ILE A 33 0.15 4.13 3.76
C ILE A 33 -1.33 4.40 4.04
N VAL A 34 -1.88 5.50 3.51
CA VAL A 34 -3.30 5.83 3.67
C VAL A 34 -4.17 4.75 3.06
N SER A 35 -3.83 4.30 1.85
CA SER A 35 -4.57 3.26 1.14
C SER A 35 -4.56 1.93 1.87
N LEU A 36 -3.41 1.49 2.37
CA LEU A 36 -3.26 0.28 3.18
C LEU A 36 -4.08 0.35 4.46
N SER A 37 -4.04 1.49 5.14
CA SER A 37 -4.82 1.73 6.37
C SER A 37 -6.31 1.58 6.10
N LEU A 38 -6.82 2.18 5.01
CA LEU A 38 -8.22 2.08 4.62
C LEU A 38 -8.62 0.65 4.24
N ILE A 39 -7.79 -0.05 3.47
CA ILE A 39 -8.05 -1.44 3.09
C ILE A 39 -8.09 -2.34 4.32
N ALA A 40 -7.13 -2.19 5.24
CA ALA A 40 -7.08 -2.94 6.50
C ALA A 40 -8.30 -2.67 7.39
N ILE A 41 -8.75 -1.41 7.50
CA ILE A 41 -9.97 -1.05 8.23
C ILE A 41 -11.20 -1.71 7.59
N VAL A 42 -11.37 -1.58 6.27
CA VAL A 42 -12.51 -2.15 5.54
C VAL A 42 -12.54 -3.68 5.70
N PHE A 43 -11.36 -4.32 5.62
CA PHE A 43 -11.22 -5.77 5.81
C PHE A 43 -11.65 -6.19 7.21
N ASN A 44 -11.10 -5.54 8.24
CA ASN A 44 -11.39 -5.87 9.63
C ASN A 44 -12.85 -5.61 10.03
N LEU A 45 -13.43 -4.49 9.59
CA LEU A 45 -14.83 -4.16 9.87
C LEU A 45 -15.81 -5.10 9.15
N THR A 46 -15.48 -5.53 7.92
CA THR A 46 -16.39 -6.38 7.13
C THR A 46 -16.32 -7.85 7.53
N SER A 47 -15.25 -8.29 8.20
CA SER A 47 -15.01 -9.68 8.55
C SER A 47 -16.08 -10.29 9.50
N LYS A 48 -17.03 -9.51 10.05
CA LYS A 48 -18.14 -9.88 10.96
C LYS A 48 -17.77 -10.68 12.23
N GLN A 49 -16.54 -11.14 12.34
CA GLN A 49 -15.95 -11.71 13.53
C GLN A 49 -15.41 -10.55 14.36
N TRP A 50 -15.88 -10.42 15.59
CA TRP A 50 -15.24 -9.57 16.59
C TRP A 50 -13.89 -10.20 16.92
N LYS A 51 -12.90 -9.89 16.08
CA LYS A 51 -11.55 -10.42 16.16
C LYS A 51 -10.91 -9.92 17.46
N LYS A 52 -10.20 -10.82 18.15
CA LYS A 52 -9.36 -10.42 19.29
C LYS A 52 -8.34 -9.40 18.79
N SER A 53 -7.87 -8.50 19.66
CA SER A 53 -6.89 -7.46 19.30
C SER A 53 -5.69 -7.99 18.50
N GLY A 54 -5.17 -9.17 18.86
CA GLY A 54 -4.06 -9.81 18.15
C GLY A 54 -4.39 -10.24 16.71
N GLU A 55 -5.62 -10.67 16.45
CA GLU A 55 -6.07 -11.05 15.10
C GLU A 55 -6.27 -9.81 14.21
N ILE A 56 -6.69 -8.68 14.77
CA ILE A 56 -6.77 -7.40 14.05
C ILE A 56 -5.36 -6.97 13.65
N VAL A 57 -4.40 -6.98 14.57
CA VAL A 57 -3.00 -6.62 14.27
C VAL A 57 -2.41 -7.54 13.20
N ALA A 58 -2.54 -8.85 13.36
CA ALA A 58 -1.98 -9.82 12.40
C ALA A 58 -2.61 -9.68 11.01
N SER A 59 -3.93 -9.55 10.92
CA SER A 59 -4.60 -9.41 9.62
C SER A 59 -4.32 -8.07 8.96
N SER A 60 -4.25 -6.97 9.70
CA SER A 60 -3.82 -5.67 9.17
C SER A 60 -2.39 -5.70 8.66
N ALA A 61 -1.48 -6.38 9.37
CA ALA A 61 -0.09 -6.55 8.94
C ALA A 61 -0.01 -7.35 7.64
N ILE A 62 -0.69 -8.49 7.54
CA ILE A 62 -0.67 -9.34 6.34
C ILE A 62 -1.25 -8.59 5.13
N VAL A 63 -2.43 -7.98 5.30
CA VAL A 63 -3.09 -7.22 4.23
C VAL A 63 -2.23 -6.01 3.84
N GLY A 64 -1.69 -5.29 4.82
CA GLY A 64 -0.78 -4.17 4.61
C GLY A 64 0.45 -4.55 3.79
N SER A 65 1.15 -5.62 4.18
CA SER A 65 2.33 -6.10 3.46
C SER A 65 2.02 -6.49 2.03
N VAL A 66 0.97 -7.29 1.81
CA VAL A 66 0.65 -7.78 0.46
C VAL A 66 0.28 -6.61 -0.46
N PHE A 67 -0.60 -5.72 -0.02
CA PHE A 67 -1.00 -4.57 -0.84
C PHE A 67 0.13 -3.56 -1.02
N PHE A 68 1.04 -3.39 -0.04
CA PHE A 68 2.21 -2.53 -0.20
C PHE A 68 3.03 -2.97 -1.41
N TRP A 69 3.40 -4.25 -1.45
CA TRP A 69 4.21 -4.80 -2.53
C TRP A 69 3.50 -4.69 -3.88
N VAL A 70 2.18 -4.92 -3.93
CA VAL A 70 1.40 -4.74 -5.15
C VAL A 70 1.46 -3.30 -5.63
N PHE A 71 1.24 -2.32 -4.75
CA PHE A 71 1.26 -0.91 -5.14
C PHE A 71 2.67 -0.45 -5.54
N ALA A 72 3.68 -0.72 -4.72
CA ALA A 72 5.04 -0.26 -4.98
C ALA A 72 5.64 -0.90 -6.25
N LEU A 73 5.36 -2.17 -6.54
CA LEU A 73 5.78 -2.78 -7.79
C LEU A 73 4.98 -2.25 -8.99
N THR A 74 3.69 -1.99 -8.84
CA THR A 74 2.87 -1.41 -9.92
C THR A 74 3.38 -0.02 -10.30
N ASP A 75 3.72 0.79 -9.30
CA ASP A 75 4.30 2.12 -9.42
C ASP A 75 5.64 2.05 -10.16
N LEU A 76 6.60 1.27 -9.65
CA LEU A 76 7.91 1.09 -10.28
C LEU A 76 7.83 0.58 -11.73
N ILE A 77 6.90 -0.34 -12.01
CA ILE A 77 6.65 -0.83 -13.37
C ILE A 77 6.11 0.29 -14.25
N ALA A 78 5.12 1.04 -13.76
CA ALA A 78 4.51 2.13 -14.50
C ALA A 78 5.51 3.24 -14.79
N ASP A 79 6.29 3.67 -13.80
CA ASP A 79 7.35 4.67 -13.96
C ASP A 79 8.42 4.20 -14.94
N HIS A 80 8.88 2.96 -14.79
CA HIS A 80 9.85 2.38 -15.71
C HIS A 80 9.35 2.44 -17.15
N PHE A 81 8.11 2.04 -17.41
CA PHE A 81 7.53 2.11 -18.74
C PHE A 81 7.31 3.56 -19.19
N MET A 82 6.80 4.46 -18.35
CA MET A 82 6.57 5.85 -18.74
C MET A 82 7.86 6.63 -19.03
N TYR A 83 8.93 6.37 -18.28
CA TYR A 83 10.23 7.02 -18.48
C TYR A 83 11.04 6.39 -19.61
N PHE A 84 11.02 5.06 -19.76
CA PHE A 84 11.94 4.36 -20.66
C PHE A 84 11.30 3.82 -21.95
N LEU A 85 9.98 3.76 -22.12
CA LEU A 85 9.39 3.38 -23.43
C LEU A 85 9.83 4.27 -24.62
N PRO A 86 10.09 5.58 -24.46
CA PRO A 86 10.51 6.41 -25.60
C PRO A 86 11.93 6.13 -26.09
N SER A 87 12.85 5.72 -25.22
CA SER A 87 14.30 5.62 -25.54
C SER A 87 14.91 4.24 -25.27
N GLY A 88 14.29 3.43 -24.40
CA GLY A 88 14.77 2.13 -23.92
C GLY A 88 16.06 2.17 -23.09
N ASN A 89 16.65 3.36 -22.90
CA ASN A 89 18.01 3.50 -22.41
C ASN A 89 18.10 4.43 -21.19
N GLU A 90 18.82 3.98 -20.16
CA GLU A 90 19.37 4.80 -19.07
C GLU A 90 20.89 4.84 -19.29
N ASP A 91 21.49 6.04 -19.33
CA ASP A 91 22.93 6.23 -19.56
C ASP A 91 23.50 5.49 -20.80
N GLY A 92 22.69 5.39 -21.87
CA GLY A 92 23.09 4.78 -23.14
C GLY A 92 23.10 3.25 -23.14
N ARG A 93 22.53 2.59 -22.11
CA ARG A 93 22.38 1.13 -22.05
C ARG A 93 20.92 0.72 -21.90
N PRO A 94 20.51 -0.41 -22.51
CA PRO A 94 19.20 -0.97 -22.25
C PRO A 94 19.12 -1.36 -20.79
N LEU A 95 18.10 -0.86 -20.11
CA LEU A 95 17.88 -1.08 -18.69
C LEU A 95 16.69 -2.02 -18.51
N PRO A 96 16.89 -3.30 -18.18
CA PRO A 96 15.80 -4.21 -17.87
C PRO A 96 15.12 -3.82 -16.55
N LEU A 97 13.79 -3.90 -16.52
CA LEU A 97 12.98 -3.73 -15.31
C LEU A 97 13.50 -4.54 -14.10
N VAL A 98 14.00 -5.76 -14.35
CA VAL A 98 14.55 -6.64 -13.30
C VAL A 98 15.75 -6.01 -12.59
N LEU A 99 16.63 -5.30 -13.30
CA LEU A 99 17.77 -4.63 -12.68
C LEU A 99 17.31 -3.49 -11.77
N LYS A 100 16.27 -2.75 -12.16
CA LYS A 100 15.68 -1.71 -11.30
C LYS A 100 15.00 -2.28 -10.07
N ILE A 101 14.26 -3.38 -10.20
CA ILE A 101 13.67 -4.05 -9.03
C ILE A 101 14.74 -4.53 -8.05
N GLN A 102 15.88 -5.02 -8.56
CA GLN A 102 17.02 -5.43 -7.73
C GLN A 102 17.72 -4.24 -7.09
N GLU A 103 17.89 -3.14 -7.82
CA GLU A 103 18.48 -1.89 -7.30
C GLU A 103 17.66 -1.34 -6.12
N PHE A 104 16.33 -1.37 -6.23
CA PHE A 104 15.43 -0.85 -5.21
C PHE A 104 14.93 -1.89 -4.18
N SER A 105 15.45 -3.13 -4.19
CA SER A 105 14.89 -4.19 -3.34
C SER A 105 14.98 -3.87 -1.85
N ASP A 106 16.09 -3.28 -1.42
CA ASP A 106 16.33 -2.94 -0.03
C ASP A 106 15.46 -1.75 0.41
N ASP A 107 15.35 -0.73 -0.44
CA ASP A 107 14.49 0.43 -0.20
C ASP A 107 13.01 0.03 -0.15
N LEU A 108 12.56 -0.82 -1.07
CA LEU A 108 11.20 -1.37 -1.08
C LEU A 108 10.93 -2.20 0.18
N PHE A 109 11.90 -2.97 0.65
CA PHE A 109 11.77 -3.73 1.89
C PHE A 109 11.64 -2.81 3.11
N ILE A 110 12.50 -1.80 3.24
CA ILE A 110 12.44 -0.81 4.32
C ILE A 110 11.12 -0.03 4.26
N ALA A 111 10.71 0.41 3.07
CA ALA A 111 9.44 1.08 2.82
C ALA A 111 8.25 0.20 3.24
N SER A 112 8.31 -1.11 2.99
CA SER A 112 7.24 -2.04 3.38
C SER A 112 7.08 -2.13 4.91
N ILE A 113 8.19 -2.20 5.65
CA ILE A 113 8.19 -2.26 7.12
C ILE A 113 7.71 -0.92 7.70
N THR A 114 8.24 0.19 7.17
CA THR A 114 7.88 1.54 7.64
C THR A 114 6.43 1.89 7.34
N ALA A 115 5.85 1.41 6.23
CA ALA A 115 4.44 1.58 5.90
C ALA A 115 3.50 0.69 6.74
N LEU A 116 3.99 -0.46 7.19
CA LEU A 116 3.22 -1.42 7.98
C LEU A 116 2.89 -0.89 9.39
N ILE A 117 3.86 -0.25 10.05
CA ILE A 117 3.70 0.33 11.40
C ILE A 117 2.48 1.28 11.48
N PRO A 118 2.38 2.35 10.67
CA PRO A 118 1.24 3.25 10.71
C PRO A 118 -0.05 2.57 10.25
N ALA A 119 -0.01 1.68 9.26
CA ALA A 119 -1.21 0.98 8.80
C ALA A 119 -1.83 0.10 9.89
N VAL A 120 -1.01 -0.63 10.64
CA VAL A 120 -1.44 -1.43 11.80
C VAL A 120 -1.99 -0.53 12.91
N LEU A 121 -1.28 0.54 13.27
CA LEU A 121 -1.71 1.48 14.31
C LEU A 121 -3.05 2.12 13.98
N ILE A 122 -3.19 2.67 12.77
CA ILE A 122 -4.42 3.33 12.30
C ILE A 122 -5.58 2.33 12.25
N SER A 123 -5.34 1.13 11.74
CA SER A 123 -6.37 0.09 11.69
C SER A 123 -6.81 -0.36 13.09
N PHE A 124 -5.88 -0.51 14.02
CA PHE A 124 -6.16 -0.89 15.41
C PHE A 124 -6.96 0.20 16.15
N LEU A 125 -6.53 1.46 16.05
CA LEU A 125 -7.22 2.58 16.67
C LEU A 125 -8.64 2.75 16.10
N SER A 126 -8.79 2.65 14.79
CA SER A 126 -10.10 2.79 14.14
C SER A 126 -11.06 1.70 14.59
N THR A 127 -10.63 0.43 14.53
CA THR A 127 -11.49 -0.70 14.92
C THR A 127 -11.88 -0.66 16.40
N THR A 128 -10.96 -0.29 17.29
CA THR A 128 -11.25 -0.15 18.72
C THR A 128 -12.20 1.02 19.03
N LEU A 129 -12.07 2.16 18.34
CA LEU A 129 -13.00 3.28 18.47
C LEU A 129 -14.40 2.91 17.98
N PHE A 130 -14.52 2.26 16.82
CA PHE A 130 -15.81 1.80 16.30
C PHE A 130 -16.49 0.82 17.25
N ALA A 131 -15.75 -0.14 17.82
CA ALA A 131 -16.27 -1.07 18.82
C ALA A 131 -16.88 -0.32 20.02
N LYS A 132 -16.16 0.65 20.61
CA LYS A 132 -16.63 1.44 21.75
C LYS A 132 -17.89 2.26 21.44
N VAL A 133 -17.98 2.83 20.24
CA VAL A 133 -19.15 3.63 19.82
C VAL A 133 -20.40 2.76 19.67
N ILE A 134 -20.26 1.54 19.13
CA ILE A 134 -21.37 0.61 18.98
C ILE A 134 -21.89 0.15 20.35
N THR A 135 -21.00 -0.23 21.28
CA THR A 135 -21.39 -0.66 22.64
C THR A 135 -22.08 0.45 23.44
N LYS A 136 -21.78 1.73 23.19
CA LYS A 136 -22.47 2.85 23.85
C LYS A 136 -23.88 3.12 23.31
N ARG A 137 -24.26 2.57 22.14
CA ARG A 137 -25.57 2.79 21.51
C ARG A 137 -26.57 1.65 21.74
N THR A 138 -26.11 0.51 22.27
CA THR A 138 -26.91 -0.63 22.71
C THR A 138 -27.17 -0.55 24.20
#